data_AF-A0A3D5TFH3-F1
#
_entry.id   AF-A0A3D5TFH3-F1
#
_cell.length_a   1.000
_cell.length_b   1.000
_cell.length_c   1.000
_cell.angle_alpha   90.00
_cell.angle_beta   90.00
_cell.angle_gamma   90.00
#
_symmetry.space_group_name_H-M   'P 1'
#
loop_
_entity.id
_entity.type
_entity.pdbx_description
1 polymer ?
#
loop_
_entity_poly.entity_id
_entity_poly.type
_entity_poly.pdbx_seq_one_letter_code
_entity_poly.pdbx_strand_id
1 'polypeptide(L)'
;MNSLQPPFSDIVGESSPVQKAIKMIWEIFANHPLPNNKSIASQSAAEQIVLHLLGTMNSIGMINAAGYHSAAVTLMRSIEDALDCLFAVVQSDINANKWLNGELKASQAARAWTADKVVDQSIPLGDYRKNIRHGLNKYSHCSPNQTSWNIYRKSVEKGICRLELNYQHAVISKNGYYIDRYLCIHLYELMDNLPLYYSDYFADKEERRKLFEKLKYDIETIIKDFLNSIGSDKLYMDAPPELEGLSNRK
;
A
#
# COMPACT_ATOMS: atom_id res chain seq x y z
N MET A 1 2.55 24.92 -13.60
CA MET A 1 1.43 24.09 -13.14
C MET A 1 2.03 22.78 -12.66
N ASN A 2 1.94 22.45 -11.37
CA ASN A 2 2.41 21.15 -10.88
C ASN A 2 1.26 20.14 -11.03
N SER A 3 1.25 19.38 -12.13
CA SER A 3 0.37 18.24 -12.28
C SER A 3 0.83 17.10 -11.37
N LEU A 4 -0.11 16.40 -10.75
CA LEU A 4 0.21 15.13 -10.07
C LEU A 4 0.74 14.13 -11.09
N GLN A 5 1.59 13.20 -10.66
CA GLN A 5 2.04 12.12 -11.53
C GLN A 5 0.84 11.27 -11.99
N PRO A 6 0.90 10.67 -13.20
CA PRO A 6 -0.08 9.67 -13.62
C PRO A 6 -0.18 8.55 -12.58
N PRO A 7 -1.38 8.01 -12.30
CA PRO A 7 -1.50 6.83 -11.45
C PRO A 7 -0.72 5.68 -12.08
N PHE A 8 -0.34 4.73 -11.24
CA PHE A 8 0.45 3.54 -11.53
C PHE A 8 1.94 3.81 -11.82
N SER A 9 2.37 5.06 -12.03
CA SER A 9 3.77 5.42 -12.32
C SER A 9 4.75 4.86 -11.29
N ASP A 10 4.34 4.91 -10.02
CA ASP A 10 5.17 4.52 -8.88
C ASP A 10 4.98 3.08 -8.46
N ILE A 11 3.95 2.37 -8.94
CA ILE A 11 3.60 1.02 -8.47
C ILE A 11 3.66 -0.04 -9.58
N VAL A 12 3.86 0.33 -10.84
CA VAL A 12 4.00 -0.59 -11.98
C VAL A 12 5.40 -0.45 -12.60
N GLY A 13 5.91 -1.57 -13.12
CA GLY A 13 7.16 -1.61 -13.89
C GLY A 13 8.40 -1.81 -13.03
N GLU A 14 9.48 -2.31 -13.65
CA GLU A 14 10.72 -2.67 -12.94
C GLU A 14 11.48 -1.46 -12.39
N SER A 15 11.23 -0.26 -12.91
CA SER A 15 11.85 0.98 -12.43
C SER A 15 11.22 1.51 -11.14
N SER A 16 9.99 1.10 -10.82
CA SER A 16 9.21 1.57 -9.67
C SER A 16 9.97 1.32 -8.34
N PRO A 17 10.11 2.35 -7.47
CA PRO A 17 10.71 2.17 -6.15
C PRO A 17 9.85 1.25 -5.27
N VAL A 18 8.51 1.27 -5.42
CA VAL A 18 7.58 0.40 -4.70
C VAL A 18 7.78 -1.07 -5.08
N GLN A 19 7.83 -1.39 -6.38
CA GLN A 19 8.05 -2.76 -6.86
C GLN A 19 9.43 -3.29 -6.47
N LYS A 20 10.46 -2.46 -6.56
CA LYS A 20 11.82 -2.79 -6.07
C LYS A 20 11.83 -3.06 -4.57
N ALA A 21 11.13 -2.24 -3.78
CA ALA A 21 11.02 -2.43 -2.33
C ALA A 21 10.26 -3.72 -1.97
N ILE A 22 9.11 -3.99 -2.61
CA ILE A 22 8.37 -5.25 -2.44
C ILE A 22 9.26 -6.45 -2.75
N LYS A 23 9.95 -6.44 -3.90
CA LYS A 23 10.89 -7.49 -4.30
C LYS A 23 12.01 -7.66 -3.27
N MET A 24 12.61 -6.56 -2.82
CA MET A 24 13.67 -6.60 -1.82
C MET A 24 13.20 -7.21 -0.51
N ILE A 25 12.02 -6.83 0.00
CA ILE A 25 11.47 -7.40 1.24
C ILE A 25 11.17 -8.89 1.05
N TRP A 26 10.63 -9.27 -0.11
CA TRP A 26 10.42 -10.68 -0.43
C TRP A 26 11.74 -11.48 -0.40
N GLU A 27 12.80 -10.95 -1.01
CA GLU A 27 14.13 -11.56 -0.95
C GLU A 27 14.75 -11.55 0.44
N ILE A 28 14.38 -10.61 1.32
CA ILE A 28 14.82 -10.63 2.72
C ILE A 28 14.21 -11.83 3.42
N PHE A 29 12.89 -12.02 3.31
CA PHE A 29 12.16 -13.10 3.96
C PHE A 29 12.38 -14.47 3.33
N ALA A 30 12.72 -14.54 2.04
CA ALA A 30 13.17 -15.77 1.40
C ALA A 30 14.50 -16.32 1.98
N ASN A 31 15.28 -15.48 2.68
CA ASN A 31 16.49 -15.90 3.39
C ASN A 31 16.24 -16.25 4.86
N HIS A 32 14.98 -16.41 5.27
CA HIS A 32 14.58 -16.78 6.63
C HIS A 32 15.26 -15.92 7.72
N PRO A 33 15.05 -14.59 7.72
CA PRO A 33 15.72 -13.72 8.67
C PRO A 33 15.20 -13.99 10.09
N LEU A 34 16.11 -14.16 11.04
CA LEU A 34 15.73 -14.29 12.44
C LEU A 34 15.46 -12.90 13.04
N PRO A 35 14.28 -12.65 13.65
CA PRO A 35 14.02 -11.39 14.33
C PRO A 35 14.91 -11.20 15.55
N ASN A 36 15.03 -9.96 16.02
CA ASN A 36 15.87 -9.56 17.15
C ASN A 36 15.54 -10.30 18.45
N ASN A 37 14.28 -10.72 18.63
CA ASN A 37 13.85 -11.52 19.79
C ASN A 37 14.31 -13.00 19.75
N LYS A 38 15.02 -13.41 18.68
CA LYS A 38 15.59 -14.75 18.47
C LYS A 38 14.59 -15.91 18.49
N SER A 39 13.30 -15.64 18.38
CA SER A 39 12.26 -16.65 18.43
C SER A 39 12.01 -17.29 17.06
N ILE A 40 12.10 -18.61 16.99
CA ILE A 40 11.73 -19.41 15.80
C ILE A 40 10.23 -19.30 15.53
N ALA A 41 9.40 -19.19 16.57
CA ALA A 41 7.97 -18.96 16.41
C ALA A 41 7.72 -17.60 15.74
N SER A 42 8.42 -16.55 16.18
CA SER A 42 8.33 -15.22 15.57
C SER A 42 8.82 -15.20 14.12
N GLN A 43 9.92 -15.89 13.82
CA GLN A 43 10.41 -16.06 12.45
C GLN A 43 9.34 -16.71 11.56
N SER A 44 8.82 -17.87 11.98
CA SER A 44 7.84 -18.64 11.22
C SER A 44 6.54 -17.86 10.99
N ALA A 45 6.03 -17.18 12.03
CA ALA A 45 4.83 -16.35 11.93
C ALA A 45 5.06 -15.15 11.00
N ALA A 46 6.20 -14.46 11.14
CA ALA A 46 6.53 -13.29 10.33
C ALA A 46 6.67 -13.62 8.85
N GLU A 47 7.28 -14.75 8.49
CA GLU A 47 7.40 -15.19 7.09
C GLU A 47 6.03 -15.38 6.44
N GLN A 48 5.08 -16.02 7.13
CA GLN A 48 3.71 -16.21 6.64
C GLN A 48 2.98 -14.87 6.47
N ILE A 49 3.09 -13.99 7.48
CA ILE A 49 2.39 -12.71 7.47
C ILE A 49 2.97 -11.77 6.40
N VAL A 50 4.30 -11.72 6.24
CA VAL A 50 4.93 -10.90 5.20
C VAL A 50 4.56 -11.39 3.81
N LEU A 51 4.54 -12.69 3.57
CA LEU A 51 4.10 -13.23 2.28
C LEU A 51 2.65 -12.81 1.97
N HIS A 52 1.75 -12.91 2.95
CA HIS A 52 0.38 -12.45 2.83
C HIS A 52 0.30 -10.92 2.58
N LEU A 53 1.05 -10.12 3.33
CA LEU A 53 1.09 -8.67 3.22
C LEU A 53 1.56 -8.21 1.83
N LEU A 54 2.70 -8.72 1.36
CA LEU A 54 3.26 -8.38 0.06
C LEU A 54 2.36 -8.86 -1.08
N GLY A 55 1.80 -10.06 -0.96
CA GLY A 55 0.82 -10.59 -1.92
C GLY A 55 -0.43 -9.71 -2.00
N THR A 56 -0.92 -9.22 -0.86
CA THR A 56 -2.07 -8.32 -0.79
C THR A 56 -1.75 -6.95 -1.41
N MET A 57 -0.62 -6.34 -1.07
CA MET A 57 -0.18 -5.06 -1.65
C MET A 57 -0.05 -5.16 -3.19
N ASN A 58 0.60 -6.21 -3.68
CA ASN A 58 0.76 -6.42 -5.12
C ASN A 58 -0.59 -6.64 -5.82
N SER A 59 -1.48 -7.44 -5.22
CA SER A 59 -2.82 -7.68 -5.75
C SER A 59 -3.64 -6.41 -5.84
N ILE A 60 -3.61 -5.57 -4.80
CA ILE A 60 -4.29 -4.27 -4.80
C ILE A 60 -3.75 -3.38 -5.91
N GLY A 61 -2.43 -3.30 -6.08
CA GLY A 61 -1.81 -2.54 -7.16
C GLY A 61 -2.26 -3.01 -8.55
N MET A 62 -2.33 -4.32 -8.77
CA MET A 62 -2.82 -4.90 -10.04
C MET A 62 -4.31 -4.65 -10.28
N ILE A 63 -5.15 -4.86 -9.27
CA ILE A 63 -6.60 -4.61 -9.34
C ILE A 63 -6.83 -3.11 -9.60
N ASN A 64 -6.04 -2.25 -8.98
CA ASN A 64 -6.07 -0.81 -9.18
C ASN A 64 -5.70 -0.44 -10.63
N ALA A 65 -4.60 -0.99 -11.15
CA ALA A 65 -4.14 -0.78 -12.52
C ALA A 65 -5.12 -1.28 -13.59
N ALA A 66 -5.94 -2.28 -13.26
CA ALA A 66 -7.01 -2.76 -14.12
C ALA A 66 -8.30 -1.89 -14.05
N GLY A 67 -8.29 -0.80 -13.27
CA GLY A 67 -9.42 0.11 -13.08
C GLY A 67 -10.43 -0.37 -12.03
N TYR A 68 -10.23 -1.51 -11.36
CA TYR A 68 -11.18 -2.05 -10.37
C TYR A 68 -11.01 -1.41 -8.98
N HIS A 69 -11.02 -0.08 -8.91
CA HIS A 69 -10.69 0.70 -7.71
C HIS A 69 -11.52 0.33 -6.48
N SER A 70 -12.83 0.10 -6.63
CA SER A 70 -13.68 -0.33 -5.50
C SER A 70 -13.22 -1.65 -4.91
N ALA A 71 -12.85 -2.62 -5.75
CA ALA A 71 -12.32 -3.90 -5.26
C ALA A 71 -10.95 -3.72 -4.59
N ALA A 72 -10.05 -2.93 -5.19
CA ALA A 72 -8.74 -2.64 -4.62
C ALA A 72 -8.85 -2.03 -3.20
N VAL A 73 -9.77 -1.09 -3.04
CA VAL A 73 -10.03 -0.41 -1.77
C VAL A 73 -10.56 -1.35 -0.69
N THR A 74 -11.43 -2.30 -1.03
CA THR A 74 -11.98 -3.25 -0.03
C THR A 74 -10.89 -4.09 0.65
N LEU A 75 -9.75 -4.28 -0.01
CA LEU A 75 -8.62 -5.06 0.50
C LEU A 75 -7.64 -4.23 1.34
N MET A 76 -7.76 -2.90 1.36
CA MET A 76 -6.83 -2.01 2.09
C MET A 76 -6.79 -2.30 3.59
N ARG A 77 -7.93 -2.64 4.19
CA ARG A 77 -7.98 -2.99 5.63
C ARG A 77 -7.09 -4.18 5.96
N SER A 78 -7.01 -5.15 5.06
CA SER A 78 -6.17 -6.34 5.24
C SER A 78 -4.68 -6.03 5.27
N ILE A 79 -4.24 -4.93 4.63
CA ILE A 79 -2.85 -4.45 4.73
C ILE A 79 -2.55 -3.99 6.16
N GLU A 80 -3.39 -3.13 6.73
CA GLU A 80 -3.22 -2.64 8.11
C GLU A 80 -3.24 -3.79 9.11
N ASP A 81 -4.20 -4.71 8.98
CA ASP A 81 -4.31 -5.86 9.88
C ASP A 81 -3.06 -6.76 9.79
N ALA A 82 -2.51 -6.97 8.60
CA ALA A 82 -1.31 -7.77 8.41
C ALA A 82 -0.05 -7.08 8.96
N LEU A 83 0.09 -5.76 8.84
CA LEU A 83 1.17 -5.00 9.50
C LEU A 83 1.10 -5.12 11.01
N ASP A 84 -0.10 -4.97 11.57
CA ASP A 84 -0.33 -5.07 13.01
C ASP A 84 0.02 -6.46 13.52
N CYS A 85 -0.40 -7.50 12.81
CA CYS A 85 -0.04 -8.88 13.11
C CYS A 85 1.46 -9.10 13.02
N LEU A 86 2.12 -8.61 11.96
CA LEU A 86 3.56 -8.77 11.76
C LEU A 86 4.32 -8.20 12.96
N PHE A 87 4.11 -6.94 13.29
CA PHE A 87 4.87 -6.29 14.35
C PHE A 87 4.51 -6.83 15.73
N ALA A 88 3.26 -7.26 15.95
CA ALA A 88 2.87 -7.95 17.18
C ALA A 88 3.59 -9.29 17.38
N VAL A 89 3.86 -10.06 16.31
CA VAL A 89 4.55 -11.36 16.42
C VAL A 89 6.07 -11.24 16.44
N VAL A 90 6.67 -10.25 15.77
CA VAL A 90 8.14 -10.07 15.81
C VAL A 90 8.63 -9.42 17.10
N GLN A 91 7.77 -8.68 17.80
CA GLN A 91 8.11 -8.10 19.11
C GLN A 91 7.98 -9.09 20.27
N SER A 92 7.16 -10.14 20.12
CA SER A 92 6.83 -11.04 21.23
C SER A 92 6.64 -12.48 20.75
N ASP A 93 7.44 -13.38 21.31
CA ASP A 93 7.31 -14.83 21.15
C ASP A 93 5.95 -15.36 21.65
N ILE A 94 5.40 -14.77 22.72
CA ILE A 94 4.05 -15.09 23.21
C ILE A 94 3.00 -14.84 22.13
N ASN A 95 3.04 -13.66 21.48
CA ASN A 95 2.11 -13.34 20.41
C ASN A 95 2.34 -14.23 19.18
N ALA A 96 3.60 -14.54 18.86
CA ALA A 96 3.91 -15.46 17.78
C ALA A 96 3.34 -16.86 18.00
N ASN A 97 3.47 -17.41 19.22
CA ASN A 97 2.87 -18.71 19.56
C ASN A 97 1.34 -18.66 19.51
N LYS A 98 0.72 -17.57 20.01
CA LYS A 98 -0.73 -17.36 19.87
C LYS A 98 -1.15 -17.32 18.40
N TRP A 99 -0.39 -16.66 17.52
CA TRP A 99 -0.67 -16.63 16.09
C TRP A 99 -0.62 -18.03 15.48
N LEU A 100 0.45 -18.79 15.74
CA LEU A 100 0.64 -20.14 15.21
C LEU A 100 -0.44 -21.13 15.69
N ASN A 101 -1.02 -20.88 16.87
CA ASN A 101 -2.12 -21.67 17.42
C ASN A 101 -3.52 -21.16 17.05
N GLY A 102 -3.63 -20.09 16.25
CA GLY A 102 -4.92 -19.50 15.86
C GLY A 102 -5.64 -18.71 16.96
N GLU A 103 -4.91 -18.30 18.00
CA GLU A 103 -5.44 -17.62 19.19
C GLU A 103 -5.24 -16.10 19.16
N LEU A 104 -4.34 -15.58 18.32
CA LEU A 104 -4.09 -14.14 18.19
C LEU A 104 -5.08 -13.51 17.19
N LYS A 105 -6.01 -12.69 17.70
CA LYS A 105 -6.92 -11.91 16.85
C LYS A 105 -6.24 -10.66 16.32
N ALA A 106 -6.61 -10.22 15.12
CA ALA A 106 -6.10 -8.97 14.52
C ALA A 106 -6.27 -7.74 15.44
N SER A 107 -7.39 -7.63 16.14
CA SER A 107 -7.62 -6.53 17.11
C SER A 107 -6.75 -6.59 18.37
N GLN A 108 -6.27 -7.78 18.75
CA GLN A 108 -5.27 -7.93 19.82
C GLN A 108 -3.89 -7.54 19.31
N ALA A 109 -3.54 -7.96 18.08
CA ALA A 109 -2.30 -7.57 17.43
C ALA A 109 -2.21 -6.05 17.26
N ALA A 110 -3.28 -5.40 16.77
CA ALA A 110 -3.37 -3.96 16.65
C ALA A 110 -3.09 -3.25 17.99
N ARG A 111 -3.74 -3.69 19.07
CA ARG A 111 -3.48 -3.13 20.41
C ARG A 111 -2.04 -3.34 20.86
N ALA A 112 -1.47 -4.52 20.63
CA ALA A 112 -0.10 -4.82 20.99
C ALA A 112 0.91 -3.99 20.19
N TRP A 113 0.59 -3.65 18.94
CA TRP A 113 1.45 -2.86 18.07
C TRP A 113 1.34 -1.35 18.33
N THR A 114 0.11 -0.81 18.37
CA THR A 114 -0.11 0.64 18.28
C THR A 114 -0.16 1.35 19.63
N ALA A 115 -0.25 0.65 20.76
CA ALA A 115 -0.54 1.25 22.07
C ALA A 115 0.44 2.36 22.48
N ASP A 116 1.73 2.17 22.20
CA ASP A 116 2.80 3.08 22.65
C ASP A 116 3.55 3.73 21.47
N LYS A 117 3.02 3.62 20.25
CA LYS A 117 3.67 4.14 19.05
C LYS A 117 3.14 5.52 18.70
N VAL A 118 4.05 6.48 18.52
CA VAL A 118 3.76 7.83 18.06
C VAL A 118 4.49 8.13 16.76
N VAL A 119 3.84 8.91 15.90
CA VAL A 119 4.38 9.50 14.67
C VAL A 119 4.60 10.98 14.94
N ASP A 120 5.78 11.48 14.58
CA ASP A 120 6.20 12.89 14.66
C ASP A 120 5.79 13.63 15.96
N GLN A 121 6.60 13.43 17.00
CA GLN A 121 6.60 14.17 18.28
C GLN A 121 5.31 14.22 19.11
N SER A 122 4.16 13.63 18.71
CA SER A 122 3.01 13.41 19.63
C SER A 122 1.80 12.63 19.09
N ILE A 123 1.69 12.34 17.79
CA ILE A 123 0.45 11.76 17.24
C ILE A 123 0.47 10.24 17.43
N PRO A 124 -0.48 9.62 18.15
CA PRO A 124 -0.57 8.16 18.22
C PRO A 124 -0.68 7.54 16.82
N LEU A 125 0.03 6.44 16.56
CA LEU A 125 0.02 5.77 15.25
C LEU A 125 -1.41 5.40 14.80
N GLY A 126 -2.26 4.98 15.74
CA GLY A 126 -3.66 4.71 15.48
C GLY A 126 -4.44 5.94 14.95
N ASP A 127 -4.15 7.12 15.49
CA ASP A 127 -4.76 8.39 15.07
C ASP A 127 -4.19 8.87 13.74
N TYR A 128 -2.87 8.70 13.51
CA TYR A 128 -2.24 8.97 12.23
C TYR A 128 -2.90 8.17 11.10
N ARG A 129 -3.02 6.84 11.27
CA ARG A 129 -3.70 5.98 10.29
C ARG A 129 -5.19 6.32 10.16
N LYS A 130 -5.87 6.73 11.24
CA LYS A 130 -7.27 7.19 11.20
C LYS A 130 -7.42 8.45 10.34
N ASN A 131 -6.50 9.41 10.45
CA ASN A 131 -6.49 10.62 9.65
C ASN A 131 -6.26 10.31 8.16
N ILE A 132 -5.34 9.39 7.85
CA ILE A 132 -5.14 8.90 6.47
C ILE A 132 -6.45 8.28 5.94
N ARG A 133 -7.06 7.34 6.68
CA ARG A 133 -8.35 6.75 6.29
C ARG A 133 -9.41 7.81 6.06
N HIS A 134 -9.51 8.81 6.93
CA HIS A 134 -10.46 9.90 6.77
C HIS A 134 -10.21 10.72 5.50
N GLY A 135 -8.96 11.07 5.20
CA GLY A 135 -8.59 11.75 3.96
C GLY A 135 -8.94 10.93 2.71
N LEU A 136 -8.91 9.62 2.84
CA LEU A 136 -9.26 8.66 1.77
C LEU A 136 -10.74 8.24 1.80
N ASN A 137 -11.56 8.71 2.75
CA ASN A 137 -12.89 8.15 2.98
C ASN A 137 -13.80 8.24 1.75
N LYS A 138 -13.69 9.34 0.99
CA LYS A 138 -14.43 9.56 -0.27
C LYS A 138 -14.16 8.47 -1.31
N TYR A 139 -13.07 7.74 -1.15
CA TYR A 139 -12.58 6.69 -2.04
C TYR A 139 -12.52 5.32 -1.34
N SER A 140 -12.97 5.21 -0.09
CA SER A 140 -12.84 3.99 0.74
C SER A 140 -14.10 3.11 0.80
N HIS A 141 -15.26 3.68 0.47
CA HIS A 141 -16.58 3.04 0.55
C HIS A 141 -17.35 3.27 -0.74
N CYS A 142 -18.47 2.56 -0.91
CA CYS A 142 -19.44 2.85 -1.96
C CYS A 142 -19.86 4.32 -1.85
N SER A 143 -19.34 5.14 -2.75
CA SER A 143 -19.50 6.58 -2.76
C SER A 143 -19.76 7.03 -4.20
N PRO A 144 -20.38 8.19 -4.41
CA PRO A 144 -20.52 8.75 -5.74
C PRO A 144 -19.17 8.84 -6.48
N ASN A 145 -18.06 9.10 -5.80
CA ASN A 145 -16.74 9.15 -6.42
C ASN A 145 -16.19 7.76 -6.77
N GLN A 146 -16.46 6.73 -5.97
CA GLN A 146 -16.09 5.37 -6.36
C GLN A 146 -16.93 4.85 -7.52
N THR A 147 -18.22 5.19 -7.57
CA THR A 147 -19.14 4.71 -8.62
C THR A 147 -19.16 5.60 -9.86
N SER A 148 -18.54 6.79 -9.80
CA SER A 148 -18.41 7.68 -10.96
C SER A 148 -17.25 7.22 -11.82
N TRP A 149 -17.57 6.46 -12.86
CA TRP A 149 -16.61 6.01 -13.82
C TRP A 149 -16.35 7.10 -14.86
N ASN A 150 -15.07 7.37 -15.14
CA ASN A 150 -14.70 8.16 -16.31
C ASN A 150 -15.11 7.42 -17.57
N ILE A 151 -15.08 6.08 -17.61
CA ILE A 151 -15.57 5.30 -18.76
C ILE A 151 -16.92 4.68 -18.41
N TYR A 152 -17.99 5.06 -19.10
CA TYR A 152 -19.32 4.50 -18.87
C TYR A 152 -19.97 4.00 -20.16
N ARG A 153 -20.88 3.02 -20.03
CA ARG A 153 -21.64 2.48 -21.17
C ARG A 153 -22.89 3.30 -21.37
N LYS A 154 -23.05 3.87 -22.56
CA LYS A 154 -24.28 4.55 -22.98
C LYS A 154 -24.96 3.73 -24.07
N SER A 155 -26.21 3.34 -23.82
CA SER A 155 -27.04 2.67 -24.82
C SER A 155 -27.27 3.65 -25.97
N VAL A 156 -26.95 3.23 -27.19
CA VAL A 156 -27.18 4.01 -28.40
C VAL A 156 -28.40 3.47 -29.13
N GLU A 157 -28.53 2.14 -29.17
CA GLU A 157 -29.66 1.40 -29.73
C GLU A 157 -29.88 0.10 -28.94
N LYS A 158 -30.96 -0.63 -29.23
CA LYS A 158 -31.32 -1.85 -28.51
C LYS A 158 -30.23 -2.91 -28.69
N GLY A 159 -29.47 -3.19 -27.63
CA GLY A 159 -28.37 -4.16 -27.64
C GLY A 159 -27.00 -3.58 -28.04
N ILE A 160 -26.90 -2.29 -28.33
CA ILE A 160 -25.64 -1.62 -28.68
C ILE A 160 -25.32 -0.53 -27.64
N CYS A 161 -24.17 -0.68 -26.98
CA CYS A 161 -23.63 0.31 -26.05
C CYS A 161 -22.33 0.89 -26.61
N ARG A 162 -22.16 2.21 -26.50
CA ARG A 162 -20.88 2.89 -26.71
C ARG A 162 -20.21 3.17 -25.36
N LEU A 163 -18.88 3.12 -25.34
CA LEU A 163 -18.10 3.59 -24.20
C LEU A 163 -17.93 5.11 -24.34
N GLU A 164 -18.28 5.87 -23.32
CA GLU A 164 -18.08 7.32 -23.26
C GLU A 164 -17.13 7.70 -22.13
N LEU A 165 -16.38 8.78 -22.35
CA LEU A 165 -15.55 9.42 -21.34
C LEU A 165 -16.30 10.56 -20.64
N ASN A 166 -16.37 10.53 -19.31
CA ASN A 166 -16.78 11.66 -18.50
C ASN A 166 -15.55 12.53 -18.17
N TYR A 167 -15.35 13.57 -18.97
CA TYR A 167 -14.21 14.48 -18.85
C TYR A 167 -14.31 15.48 -17.69
N GLN A 168 -15.49 15.69 -17.09
CA GLN A 168 -15.68 16.76 -16.11
C GLN A 168 -15.01 16.47 -14.74
N HIS A 169 -14.68 15.21 -14.43
CA HIS A 169 -14.28 14.85 -13.07
C HIS A 169 -13.04 13.94 -12.90
N ALA A 170 -12.46 13.37 -13.97
CA ALA A 170 -11.23 12.55 -13.94
C ALA A 170 -11.11 11.60 -12.71
N VAL A 171 -12.24 11.01 -12.29
CA VAL A 171 -12.40 10.36 -10.99
C VAL A 171 -11.64 9.04 -10.91
N ILE A 172 -11.61 8.24 -11.99
CA ILE A 172 -10.82 6.99 -12.08
C ILE A 172 -9.33 7.30 -11.82
N SER A 173 -8.76 8.28 -12.53
CA SER A 173 -7.36 8.67 -12.34
C SER A 173 -7.07 9.15 -10.92
N LYS A 174 -7.99 9.89 -10.30
CA LYS A 174 -7.90 10.30 -8.89
C LYS A 174 -7.97 9.09 -7.95
N ASN A 175 -8.89 8.16 -8.18
CA ASN A 175 -9.03 6.95 -7.38
C ASN A 175 -7.76 6.09 -7.46
N GLY A 176 -7.28 5.84 -8.69
CA GLY A 176 -6.04 5.12 -8.95
C GLY A 176 -4.86 5.72 -8.20
N TYR A 177 -4.68 7.03 -8.34
CA TYR A 177 -3.60 7.77 -7.67
C TYR A 177 -3.69 7.65 -6.13
N TYR A 178 -4.88 7.86 -5.55
CA TYR A 178 -5.08 7.78 -4.10
C TYR A 178 -4.80 6.38 -3.55
N ILE A 179 -5.18 5.33 -4.30
CA ILE A 179 -4.91 3.94 -3.93
C ILE A 179 -3.41 3.66 -3.93
N ASP A 180 -2.68 4.13 -4.94
CA ASP A 180 -1.23 3.96 -5.01
C ASP A 180 -0.53 4.63 -3.84
N ARG A 181 -0.97 5.84 -3.46
CA ARG A 181 -0.41 6.55 -2.32
C ARG A 181 -0.67 5.85 -0.99
N TYR A 182 -1.84 5.23 -0.83
CA TYR A 182 -2.11 4.39 0.34
C TYR A 182 -1.19 3.18 0.41
N LEU A 183 -0.92 2.52 -0.74
CA LEU A 183 0.05 1.43 -0.81
C LEU A 183 1.46 1.90 -0.43
N CYS A 184 1.90 3.05 -0.95
CA CYS A 184 3.18 3.65 -0.60
C CYS A 184 3.30 3.90 0.91
N ILE A 185 2.27 4.47 1.55
CA ILE A 185 2.26 4.75 2.99
C ILE A 185 2.47 3.47 3.81
N HIS A 186 1.75 2.40 3.50
CA HIS A 186 1.83 1.16 4.26
C HIS A 186 3.12 0.37 3.97
N LEU A 187 3.63 0.45 2.74
CA LEU A 187 4.94 -0.09 2.41
C LEU A 187 6.05 0.68 3.14
N TYR A 188 5.95 2.01 3.22
CA TYR A 188 6.87 2.82 4.00
C TYR A 188 6.82 2.45 5.48
N GLU A 189 5.63 2.30 6.07
CA GLU A 189 5.51 1.86 7.46
C GLU A 189 6.18 0.50 7.70
N LEU A 190 6.01 -0.46 6.79
CA LEU A 190 6.72 -1.73 6.82
C LEU A 190 8.24 -1.50 6.80
N MET A 191 8.72 -0.73 5.82
CA MET A 191 10.14 -0.50 5.61
C MET A 191 10.80 0.23 6.78
N ASP A 192 10.11 1.20 7.37
CA ASP A 192 10.63 2.00 8.48
C ASP A 192 10.83 1.16 9.75
N ASN A 193 9.96 0.16 9.95
CA ASN A 193 9.98 -0.67 11.16
C ASN A 193 10.81 -1.95 11.00
N LEU A 194 10.99 -2.49 9.80
CA LEU A 194 11.78 -3.71 9.58
C LEU A 194 13.20 -3.64 10.18
N PRO A 195 14.00 -2.57 9.99
CA PRO A 195 15.32 -2.46 10.59
C PRO A 195 15.33 -2.50 12.13
N LEU A 196 14.24 -2.07 12.78
CA LEU A 196 14.13 -2.08 14.25
C LEU A 196 13.99 -3.51 14.81
N TYR A 197 13.33 -4.39 14.06
CA TYR A 197 13.06 -5.77 14.48
C TYR A 197 14.00 -6.80 13.87
N TYR A 198 14.80 -6.40 12.88
CA TYR A 198 15.75 -7.25 12.17
C TYR A 198 17.14 -6.59 12.07
N SER A 199 17.54 -5.79 13.05
CA SER A 199 18.81 -5.03 13.02
C SER A 199 20.01 -5.91 12.72
N ASP A 200 20.06 -7.11 13.29
CA ASP A 200 21.17 -8.05 13.10
C ASP A 200 21.25 -8.55 11.66
N TYR A 201 20.10 -8.72 10.98
CA TYR A 201 20.08 -9.10 9.58
C TYR A 201 20.69 -8.01 8.68
N PHE A 202 20.48 -6.74 9.02
CA PHE A 202 20.97 -5.58 8.27
C PHE A 202 22.41 -5.19 8.62
N ALA A 203 22.93 -5.61 9.77
CA ALA A 203 24.27 -5.25 10.25
C ALA A 203 25.38 -5.65 9.26
N ASP A 204 25.32 -6.88 8.74
CA ASP A 204 26.38 -7.46 7.90
C ASP A 204 26.12 -7.30 6.39
N LYS A 205 25.09 -6.53 6.00
CA LYS A 205 24.68 -6.39 4.60
C LYS A 205 24.66 -4.93 4.16
N GLU A 206 25.82 -4.27 4.21
CA GLU A 206 25.94 -2.82 3.96
C GLU A 206 25.32 -2.38 2.63
N GLU A 207 25.63 -3.06 1.52
CA GLU A 207 25.09 -2.74 0.20
C GLU A 207 23.56 -2.88 0.15
N ARG A 208 23.02 -3.97 0.72
CA ARG A 208 21.57 -4.19 0.77
C ARG A 208 20.89 -3.15 1.66
N ARG A 209 21.51 -2.77 2.79
CA ARG A 209 21.02 -1.70 3.67
C ARG A 209 21.00 -0.34 2.97
N LYS A 210 22.06 0.01 2.23
CA LYS A 210 22.11 1.27 1.44
C LYS A 210 21.00 1.32 0.40
N LEU A 211 20.78 0.23 -0.33
CA LEU A 211 19.70 0.16 -1.31
C LEU A 211 18.32 0.22 -0.65
N PHE A 212 18.13 -0.45 0.49
CA PHE A 212 16.89 -0.39 1.28
C PHE A 212 16.56 1.03 1.74
N GLU A 213 17.54 1.74 2.32
CA GLU A 213 17.39 3.12 2.76
C GLU A 213 17.12 4.08 1.60
N LYS A 214 17.78 3.87 0.46
CA LYS A 214 17.49 4.64 -0.76
C LYS A 214 16.04 4.45 -1.22
N LEU A 215 15.57 3.21 -1.32
CA LEU A 215 14.18 2.92 -1.71
C LEU A 215 13.18 3.50 -0.72
N LYS A 216 13.48 3.44 0.59
CA LYS A 216 12.67 4.05 1.63
C LYS A 216 12.56 5.57 1.44
N TYR A 217 13.66 6.25 1.16
CA TYR A 217 13.70 7.69 0.88
C TYR A 217 12.91 8.06 -0.40
N ASP A 218 13.06 7.28 -1.46
CA ASP A 218 12.34 7.48 -2.73
C ASP A 218 10.81 7.38 -2.48
N ILE A 219 10.37 6.39 -1.71
CA ILE A 219 8.96 6.21 -1.32
C ILE A 219 8.48 7.32 -0.37
N GLU A 220 9.30 7.75 0.60
CA GLU A 220 8.97 8.86 1.50
C GLU A 220 8.70 10.15 0.72
N THR A 221 9.52 10.42 -0.31
CA THR A 221 9.34 11.57 -1.20
C THR A 221 7.98 11.52 -1.90
N ILE A 222 7.60 10.36 -2.44
CA ILE A 222 6.28 10.14 -3.07
C ILE A 222 5.13 10.41 -2.07
N ILE A 223 5.30 9.99 -0.81
CA ILE A 223 4.29 10.20 0.25
C ILE A 223 4.20 11.68 0.61
N LYS A 224 5.33 12.36 0.83
CA LYS A 224 5.37 13.80 1.18
C LYS A 224 4.72 14.64 0.08
N ASP A 225 5.04 14.35 -1.18
CA ASP A 225 4.40 15.01 -2.33
C ASP A 225 2.89 14.81 -2.34
N PHE A 226 2.42 13.60 -2.03
CA PHE A 226 1.00 13.32 -1.89
C PHE A 226 0.35 14.11 -0.75
N LEU A 227 0.90 14.04 0.46
CA LEU A 227 0.34 14.71 1.64
C LEU A 227 0.27 16.23 1.47
N ASN A 228 1.25 16.84 0.80
CA ASN A 228 1.24 18.26 0.43
C ASN A 228 0.17 18.62 -0.61
N SER A 229 -0.38 17.63 -1.32
CA SER A 229 -1.37 17.80 -2.39
C SER A 229 -2.78 17.33 -2.03
N ILE A 230 -2.96 16.67 -0.88
CA ILE A 230 -4.22 16.03 -0.51
C ILE A 230 -5.33 17.08 -0.41
N GLY A 231 -6.44 16.85 -1.12
CA GLY A 231 -7.56 17.80 -1.19
C GLY A 231 -7.42 18.95 -2.21
N SER A 232 -6.34 19.02 -2.99
CA SER A 232 -6.23 19.95 -4.11
C SER A 232 -6.76 19.35 -5.42
N ASP A 233 -7.40 20.15 -6.30
CA ASP A 233 -8.00 19.71 -7.58
C ASP A 233 -6.99 19.33 -8.68
N LYS A 234 -5.75 18.95 -8.32
CA LYS A 234 -4.57 18.93 -9.22
C LYS A 234 -4.41 17.69 -10.11
N LEU A 235 -5.49 16.99 -10.45
CA LEU A 235 -5.43 15.86 -11.39
C LEU A 235 -6.20 16.21 -12.67
N TYR A 236 -5.44 16.72 -13.65
CA TYR A 236 -5.88 16.86 -15.04
C TYR A 236 -5.08 15.86 -15.86
N MET A 237 -5.75 14.85 -16.41
CA MET A 237 -5.17 13.90 -17.35
C MET A 237 -6.07 13.88 -18.59
N ASP A 238 -5.46 14.05 -19.77
CA ASP A 238 -6.18 14.10 -21.05
C ASP A 238 -6.68 12.71 -21.51
N ALA A 239 -6.11 11.63 -20.96
CA ALA A 239 -6.48 10.24 -21.21
C ALA A 239 -6.44 9.41 -19.91
N PRO A 240 -7.38 8.47 -19.69
CA PRO A 240 -7.27 7.48 -18.64
C PRO A 240 -6.04 6.59 -18.86
N PRO A 241 -5.22 6.32 -17.83
CA PRO A 241 -4.00 5.52 -17.95
C PRO A 241 -4.25 4.08 -18.41
N GLU A 242 -5.43 3.53 -18.11
CA GLU A 242 -5.86 2.21 -18.60
C GLU A 242 -6.02 2.16 -20.13
N LEU A 243 -6.17 3.33 -20.77
CA LEU A 243 -6.28 3.49 -22.23
C LEU A 243 -4.95 3.88 -22.91
N GLU A 244 -3.95 4.37 -22.17
CA GLU A 244 -2.65 4.76 -22.72
C GLU A 244 -1.86 3.55 -23.27
N GLY A 245 -2.13 2.33 -22.78
CA GLY A 245 -1.54 1.09 -23.29
C GLY A 245 -2.27 0.48 -24.51
N LEU A 246 -3.48 0.96 -24.83
CA LEU A 246 -4.29 0.46 -25.96
C LEU A 246 -4.06 1.24 -27.25
N SER A 247 -3.61 2.50 -27.15
CA SER A 247 -3.36 3.37 -28.30
C SER A 247 -2.12 2.98 -29.13
N ASN A 248 -1.21 2.20 -28.55
CA ASN A 248 0.00 1.70 -29.21
C ASN A 248 -0.19 0.35 -29.94
N ARG A 249 -1.42 -0.16 -30.02
CA ARG A 249 -1.76 -1.29 -30.91
C ARG A 249 -2.51 -0.76 -32.13
N LYS A 250 -1.76 -0.18 -33.07
CA LYS A 250 -2.16 -0.08 -34.47
C LYS A 250 -1.39 -1.10 -35.27
#